data_AF-A0A1F9X7D4-F1
#
_entry.id   AF-A0A1F9X7D4-F1
#
_cell.length_a   1.000
_cell.length_b   1.000
_cell.length_c   1.000
_cell.angle_alpha   90.00
_cell.angle_beta   90.00
_cell.angle_gamma   90.00
#
_symmetry.space_group_name_H-M   'P 1'
#
loop_
_entity.id
_entity.type
_entity.pdbx_description
1 polymer ?
#
loop_
_entity_poly.entity_id
_entity_poly.type
_entity_poly.pdbx_seq_one_letter_code
_entity_poly.pdbx_strand_id
1 'polypeptide(L)'
;MIKSGRRIKLELIRFTVYVVLAVMMAISVNFYWFLSTVLPPTMLAQSLMRIVMFSVIELILILGITVLLVKWFTFTVIGPLPRLQEEINDMVSKDEFRDLVVRNSDKIKEFVDSVNLIIQRLNKK
;
A
#
# COMPACT_ATOMS: atom_id res chain seq x y z
N MET A 1 15.98 0.39 -21.15
CA MET A 1 15.44 -0.38 -20.00
C MET A 1 14.46 0.42 -19.13
N ILE A 2 13.57 1.26 -19.72
CA ILE A 2 12.74 2.26 -18.97
C ILE A 2 11.24 1.87 -18.86
N LYS A 3 10.80 0.77 -19.49
CA LYS A 3 9.36 0.42 -19.58
C LYS A 3 8.76 -0.26 -18.33
N SER A 4 9.55 -0.95 -17.50
CA SER A 4 9.01 -1.76 -16.39
C SER A 4 8.46 -0.92 -15.23
N GLY A 5 9.22 0.08 -14.76
CA GLY A 5 8.83 0.89 -13.60
C GLY A 5 7.56 1.73 -13.81
N ARG A 6 7.22 2.08 -15.07
CA ARG A 6 5.99 2.83 -15.38
C ARG A 6 4.74 1.95 -15.27
N ARG A 7 4.85 0.66 -15.56
CA ARG A 7 3.75 -0.32 -15.48
C ARG A 7 3.42 -0.66 -14.04
N ILE A 8 4.44 -0.91 -13.21
CA ILE A 8 4.29 -1.16 -11.77
C ILE A 8 3.65 0.06 -11.08
N LYS A 9 4.08 1.28 -11.40
CA LYS A 9 3.45 2.51 -10.88
C LYS A 9 1.97 2.62 -11.26
N LEU A 10 1.61 2.24 -12.48
CA LEU A 10 0.22 2.25 -12.97
C LEU A 10 -0.64 1.20 -12.27
N GLU A 11 -0.12 -0.01 -12.07
CA GLU A 11 -0.81 -1.07 -11.32
C GLU A 11 -1.00 -0.67 -9.86
N LEU A 12 -0.01 0.00 -9.27
CA LEU A 12 -0.12 0.51 -7.90
C LEU A 12 -1.16 1.61 -7.75
N ILE A 13 -1.20 2.54 -8.70
CA ILE A 13 -2.23 3.58 -8.76
C ILE A 13 -3.61 2.92 -8.89
N ARG A 14 -3.74 1.92 -9.78
CA ARG A 14 -4.99 1.20 -10.00
C ARG A 14 -5.45 0.46 -8.74
N PHE A 15 -4.54 -0.24 -8.07
CA PHE A 15 -4.80 -0.91 -6.80
C PHE A 15 -5.23 0.10 -5.73
N THR A 16 -4.53 1.23 -5.62
CA THR A 16 -4.87 2.31 -4.69
C THR A 16 -6.28 2.84 -4.93
N VAL A 17 -6.65 3.10 -6.19
CA VAL A 17 -7.99 3.57 -6.55
C VAL A 17 -9.05 2.54 -6.17
N TYR A 18 -8.81 1.24 -6.39
CA TYR A 18 -9.74 0.20 -5.98
C TYR A 18 -9.90 0.08 -4.47
N VAL A 19 -8.80 0.17 -3.72
CA VAL A 19 -8.84 0.14 -2.24
C VAL A 19 -9.61 1.35 -1.71
N VAL A 20 -9.35 2.54 -2.25
CA VAL A 20 -10.09 3.77 -1.88
C VAL A 20 -11.59 3.60 -2.14
N LEU A 21 -11.98 3.10 -3.32
CA LEU A 21 -13.39 2.90 -3.65
C LEU A 21 -14.06 1.87 -2.72
N ALA A 22 -13.39 0.77 -2.41
CA ALA A 22 -13.91 -0.25 -1.51
C ALA A 22 -14.09 0.29 -0.08
N VAL A 23 -13.10 1.04 0.43
CA VAL A 23 -13.16 1.68 1.75
C VAL A 23 -14.26 2.74 1.80
N MET A 24 -14.38 3.58 0.76
CA MET A 24 -15.46 4.56 0.68
C MET A 24 -16.85 3.91 0.67
N MET A 25 -17.01 2.81 -0.06
CA MET A 25 -18.28 2.08 -0.11
C MET A 25 -18.61 1.48 1.27
N ALA A 26 -17.64 0.84 1.91
CA ALA A 26 -17.82 0.27 3.25
C ALA A 26 -18.18 1.33 4.30
N ILE A 27 -17.59 2.52 4.23
CA ILE A 27 -17.87 3.63 5.14
C ILE A 27 -19.25 4.22 4.86
N SER A 28 -19.60 4.44 3.59
CA SER A 28 -20.94 4.93 3.21
C SER A 28 -22.05 4.01 3.72
N VAL A 29 -21.85 2.68 3.60
CA VAL A 29 -22.80 1.68 4.10
C VAL A 29 -22.89 1.72 5.63
N ASN A 30 -21.75 1.72 6.34
CA ASN A 30 -21.74 1.78 7.80
C ASN A 30 -22.34 3.09 8.34
N PHE A 31 -22.05 4.21 7.69
CA PHE A 31 -22.55 5.51 8.08
C PHE A 31 -24.06 5.63 7.86
N TYR A 32 -24.57 5.13 6.74
CA TYR A 32 -26.01 5.04 6.50
C TYR A 32 -26.71 4.17 7.55
N TRP A 33 -26.13 3.01 7.87
CA TRP A 33 -26.63 2.12 8.92
C TRP A 33 -26.62 2.79 10.29
N PHE A 34 -25.54 3.49 10.65
CA PHE A 34 -25.45 4.22 11.91
C PHE A 34 -26.54 5.30 12.01
N LEU A 35 -26.70 6.09 10.95
CA LEU A 35 -27.72 7.15 10.91
C LEU A 35 -29.15 6.61 10.98
N SER A 36 -29.44 5.51 10.28
CA SER A 36 -30.77 4.89 10.32
C SER A 36 -31.09 4.25 11.68
N THR A 37 -30.07 3.87 12.44
CA THR A 37 -30.24 3.27 13.78
C THR A 37 -30.41 4.34 14.87
N VAL A 38 -29.77 5.51 14.71
CA VAL A 38 -29.69 6.54 15.75
C VAL A 38 -30.72 7.66 15.58
N LEU A 39 -31.15 7.98 14.36
CA LEU A 39 -32.03 9.13 14.09
C LEU A 39 -33.45 8.73 13.68
N PRO A 40 -34.49 9.43 14.19
CA PRO A 40 -35.85 9.30 13.67
C PRO A 40 -35.90 9.65 12.17
N PRO A 41 -36.70 8.94 11.35
CA PRO A 41 -36.76 9.14 9.90
C PRO A 41 -37.07 10.59 9.47
N THR A 42 -37.84 11.30 10.29
CA THR A 42 -38.23 12.69 10.08
C THR A 42 -37.08 13.70 10.26
N MET A 43 -36.09 13.37 11.10
CA MET A 43 -34.91 14.19 11.34
C MET A 43 -33.79 13.95 10.32
N LEU A 44 -33.77 12.80 9.64
CA LEU A 44 -32.82 12.53 8.56
C LEU A 44 -32.99 13.50 7.39
N ALA A 45 -34.23 13.82 7.02
CA ALA A 45 -34.52 14.77 5.94
C ALA A 45 -34.07 16.21 6.26
N GLN A 46 -34.23 16.66 7.52
CA GLN A 46 -33.77 17.98 7.96
C GLN A 46 -32.24 18.05 8.15
N SER A 47 -31.63 16.93 8.49
CA SER A 47 -30.18 16.82 8.75
C SER A 47 -29.36 16.49 7.51
N LEU A 48 -30.00 16.32 6.34
CA LEU A 48 -29.35 15.96 5.07
C LEU A 48 -28.12 16.81 4.76
N MET A 49 -28.20 18.13 4.94
CA MET A 49 -27.09 19.03 4.65
C MET A 49 -25.90 18.82 5.61
N ARG A 50 -26.16 18.52 6.90
CA ARG A 50 -25.12 18.21 7.89
C ARG A 50 -24.49 16.85 7.64
N ILE A 51 -25.31 15.87 7.27
CA ILE A 51 -24.89 14.52 6.87
C ILE A 51 -23.96 14.62 5.66
N VAL A 52 -24.35 15.37 4.62
CA VAL A 52 -23.52 15.58 3.42
C VAL A 52 -22.21 16.28 3.77
N MET A 53 -22.23 17.35 4.56
CA MET A 53 -21.01 18.03 5.01
C MET A 53 -20.08 17.12 5.81
N PHE A 54 -20.63 16.32 6.73
CA PHE A 54 -19.87 15.37 7.51
C PHE A 54 -19.25 14.29 6.62
N SER A 55 -20.05 13.71 5.71
CA SER A 55 -19.57 12.74 4.73
C SER A 55 -18.43 13.30 3.89
N VAL A 56 -18.50 14.54 3.41
CA VAL A 56 -17.44 15.17 2.61
C VAL A 56 -16.14 15.32 3.41
N ILE A 57 -16.22 15.79 4.66
CA ILE A 57 -15.05 15.95 5.53
C ILE A 57 -14.41 14.59 5.81
N GLU A 58 -15.22 13.57 6.12
CA GLU A 58 -14.76 12.22 6.37
C GLU A 58 -14.06 11.63 5.13
N LEU A 59 -14.63 11.85 3.94
CA LEU A 59 -14.07 11.43 2.65
C LEU A 59 -12.69 12.03 2.40
N ILE A 60 -12.51 13.32 2.70
CA ILE A 60 -11.22 14.00 2.60
C ILE A 60 -10.20 13.40 3.57
N LEU A 61 -10.61 13.12 4.82
CA LEU A 61 -9.76 12.47 5.83
C LEU A 61 -9.31 11.08 5.40
N ILE A 62 -10.25 10.25 4.92
CA ILE A 62 -9.98 8.89 4.44
C ILE A 62 -9.02 8.94 3.25
N LEU A 63 -9.26 9.82 2.28
CA LEU A 63 -8.37 9.99 1.13
C LEU A 63 -6.97 10.40 1.58
N GLY A 64 -6.87 11.37 2.49
CA GLY A 64 -5.59 11.82 3.04
C GLY A 64 -4.81 10.69 3.72
N ILE A 65 -5.46 9.95 4.63
CA ILE A 65 -4.85 8.81 5.34
C ILE A 65 -4.47 7.71 4.35
N THR A 66 -5.32 7.40 3.38
CA THR A 66 -5.06 6.35 2.39
C THR A 66 -3.87 6.71 1.50
N VAL A 67 -3.79 7.95 1.03
CA VAL A 67 -2.63 8.43 0.25
C VAL A 67 -1.35 8.33 1.07
N LEU A 68 -1.37 8.71 2.35
CA LEU A 68 -0.22 8.60 3.24
C LEU A 68 0.19 7.14 3.45
N LEU A 69 -0.76 6.25 3.71
CA LEU A 69 -0.51 4.81 3.89
C LEU A 69 0.04 4.16 2.63
N VAL A 70 -0.56 4.44 1.47
CA VAL A 70 -0.10 3.92 0.18
C VAL A 70 1.31 4.44 -0.10
N LYS A 71 1.55 5.73 0.11
CA LYS A 71 2.88 6.33 -0.08
C LYS A 71 3.90 5.64 0.83
N TRP A 72 3.58 5.49 2.11
CA TRP A 72 4.41 4.80 3.08
C TRP A 72 4.69 3.35 2.66
N PHE A 73 3.65 2.57 2.33
CA PHE A 73 3.79 1.19 1.87
C PHE A 73 4.64 1.08 0.59
N THR A 74 4.40 1.97 -0.37
CA THR A 74 5.14 2.01 -1.63
C THR A 74 6.62 2.23 -1.40
N PHE A 75 6.99 3.22 -0.57
CA PHE A 75 8.41 3.52 -0.33
C PHE A 75 9.09 2.48 0.53
N THR A 76 8.38 1.91 1.49
CA THR A 76 8.97 1.03 2.51
C THR A 76 8.97 -0.46 2.12
N VAL A 77 8.02 -0.90 1.31
CA VAL A 77 7.86 -2.32 0.93
C VAL A 77 8.18 -2.54 -0.54
N ILE A 78 7.63 -1.71 -1.44
CA ILE A 78 7.75 -1.92 -2.89
C ILE A 78 9.03 -1.28 -3.44
N GLY A 79 9.43 -0.13 -2.92
CA GLY A 79 10.63 0.60 -3.31
C GLY A 79 11.91 -0.25 -3.36
N PRO A 80 12.21 -1.09 -2.36
CA PRO A 80 13.41 -1.93 -2.39
C PRO A 80 13.32 -3.16 -3.31
N LEU A 81 12.12 -3.62 -3.70
CA LEU A 81 11.95 -4.83 -4.52
C LEU A 81 12.63 -4.75 -5.90
N PRO A 82 12.46 -3.68 -6.72
CA PRO A 82 13.14 -3.57 -8.01
C PRO A 82 14.67 -3.55 -7.87
N ARG A 83 15.18 -2.91 -6.81
CA ARG A 83 16.62 -2.85 -6.56
C ARG A 83 17.19 -4.22 -6.22
N LEU A 84 16.51 -4.96 -5.34
CA LEU A 84 16.90 -6.33 -5.00
C LEU A 84 16.81 -7.25 -6.23
N GLN A 85 15.79 -7.07 -7.08
CA GLN A 85 15.67 -7.85 -8.31
C GLN A 85 16.83 -7.59 -9.29
N GLU A 86 17.24 -6.34 -9.46
CA GLU A 86 18.42 -5.99 -10.27
C GLU A 86 19.70 -6.60 -9.68
N GLU A 87 19.86 -6.53 -8.36
CA GLU A 87 21.04 -7.07 -7.66
C GLU A 87 21.11 -8.61 -7.78
N ILE A 88 19.99 -9.31 -7.60
CA ILE A 88 19.89 -10.77 -7.79
C ILE A 88 20.19 -11.15 -9.25
N ASN A 89 19.63 -10.43 -10.22
CA ASN A 89 19.90 -10.70 -11.64
C ASN A 89 21.39 -10.49 -12.00
N ASP A 90 22.04 -9.48 -11.41
CA ASP A 90 23.48 -9.26 -11.58
C ASP A 90 24.29 -10.44 -11.02
N MET A 91 23.94 -10.92 -9.81
CA MET A 91 24.59 -12.09 -9.20
C MET A 91 24.43 -13.34 -10.05
N VAL A 92 23.23 -13.61 -10.54
CA VAL A 92 22.96 -14.78 -11.41
C VAL A 92 23.72 -14.66 -12.74
N SER A 93 23.85 -13.45 -13.30
CA SER A 93 24.55 -13.26 -14.57
C SER A 93 26.07 -13.40 -14.46
N LYS A 94 26.64 -13.07 -13.30
CA LYS A 94 28.09 -13.09 -13.04
C LYS A 94 28.57 -14.33 -12.28
N ASP A 95 27.63 -15.16 -11.82
CA ASP A 95 27.88 -16.30 -10.92
C ASP A 95 28.61 -15.89 -9.62
N GLU A 96 28.41 -14.64 -9.19
CA GLU A 96 28.99 -14.05 -7.99
C GLU A 96 27.91 -13.82 -6.94
N PHE A 97 27.70 -14.80 -6.07
CA PHE A 97 26.71 -14.69 -4.99
C PHE A 97 27.29 -13.89 -3.81
N ARG A 98 26.72 -12.70 -3.57
CA ARG A 98 27.09 -11.79 -2.46
C ARG A 98 25.86 -11.47 -1.60
N ASP A 99 26.09 -11.00 -0.38
CA ASP A 99 24.98 -10.61 0.51
C ASP A 99 24.24 -9.38 -0.04
N LEU A 100 22.91 -9.42 -0.03
CA LEU A 100 22.03 -8.34 -0.42
C LEU A 100 21.97 -7.26 0.67
N VAL A 101 22.01 -5.99 0.27
CA VAL A 101 22.02 -4.85 1.21
C VAL A 101 20.68 -4.12 1.21
N VAL A 102 20.02 -4.11 2.36
CA VAL A 102 18.74 -3.39 2.58
C VAL A 102 18.94 -2.24 3.56
N ARG A 103 18.13 -1.18 3.46
CA ARG A 103 18.17 -0.09 4.45
C ARG A 103 17.44 -0.54 5.71
N ASN A 104 17.86 -0.02 6.87
CA ASN A 104 17.18 -0.29 8.15
C ASN A 104 15.71 0.19 8.19
N SER A 105 15.34 1.13 7.31
CA SER A 105 13.97 1.62 7.17
C SER A 105 13.04 0.65 6.43
N ASP A 106 13.59 -0.34 5.71
CA ASP A 106 12.83 -1.16 4.78
C ASP A 106 12.20 -2.34 5.54
N LYS A 107 10.89 -2.54 5.37
CA LYS A 107 10.15 -3.56 6.14
C LYS A 107 10.40 -4.99 5.66
N ILE A 108 11.12 -5.16 4.56
CA ILE A 108 11.50 -6.47 4.00
C ILE A 108 12.87 -6.97 4.52
N LYS A 109 13.48 -6.28 5.49
CA LYS A 109 14.81 -6.63 6.00
C LYS A 109 14.90 -8.08 6.48
N GLU A 110 13.96 -8.55 7.30
CA GLU A 110 13.96 -9.94 7.80
C GLU A 110 13.90 -10.99 6.67
N PHE A 111 13.14 -10.70 5.62
CA PHE A 111 13.08 -11.55 4.43
C PHE A 111 14.43 -11.60 3.72
N VAL A 112 15.08 -10.45 3.52
CA VAL A 112 16.39 -10.40 2.87
C VAL A 112 17.48 -11.04 3.74
N ASP A 113 17.43 -10.87 5.05
CA ASP A 113 18.35 -11.54 5.98
C ASP A 113 18.22 -13.08 5.86
N SER A 114 17.00 -13.58 5.67
CA SER A 114 16.75 -15.01 5.40
C SER A 114 17.32 -15.46 4.04
N VAL A 115 17.20 -14.62 3.01
CA VAL A 115 17.80 -14.89 1.69
C VAL A 115 19.33 -14.90 1.77
N ASN A 116 19.94 -13.95 2.47
CA ASN A 116 21.38 -13.89 2.69
C ASN A 116 21.89 -15.13 3.42
N LEU A 117 21.16 -15.63 4.42
CA LEU A 117 21.49 -16.89 5.08
C LEU A 117 21.49 -18.09 4.11
N ILE A 118 20.56 -18.13 3.15
CA ILE A 118 20.53 -19.16 2.11
C ILE A 118 21.74 -19.03 1.19
N ILE A 119 22.05 -17.81 0.72
CA ILE A 119 23.22 -17.53 -0.12
C ILE A 119 24.52 -17.98 0.57
N GLN A 120 24.70 -17.61 1.85
CA GLN A 120 25.86 -18.01 2.63
C GLN A 120 25.99 -19.52 2.81
N ARG A 121 24.87 -20.25 2.88
CA ARG A 121 24.90 -21.72 2.94
C ARG A 121 25.25 -22.35 1.59
N LEU A 122 24.84 -21.73 0.48
CA LEU A 122 25.17 -22.19 -0.87
C LEU A 122 26.66 -21.98 -1.19
N ASN A 123 27.25 -20.85 -0.80
CA ASN A 123 28.67 -20.54 -1.00
C ASN A 123 29.65 -21.33 -0.11
N LYS A 124 29.17 -22.00 0.96
CA LYS A 124 30.01 -22.82 1.84
C LYS A 124 30.21 -24.26 1.36
N LYS A 125 29.60 -24.64 0.23
CA LYS A 125 29.84 -25.89 -0.47
C LYS A 125 30.83 -25.69 -1.60
#